data_AF-A0A5B9BYG9-F1
#
_entry.id   AF-A0A5B9BYG9-F1
#
_cell.length_a   1.000
_cell.length_b   1.000
_cell.length_c   1.000
_cell.angle_alpha   90.00
_cell.angle_beta   90.00
_cell.angle_gamma   90.00
#
_symmetry.space_group_name_H-M   'P 1'
#
loop_
_entity.id
_entity.type
_entity.pdbx_description
1 polymer ?
#
loop_
_entity_poly.entity_id
_entity_poly.type
_entity_poly.pdbx_seq_one_letter_code
_entity_poly.pdbx_strand_id
1 'polypeptide(L)'
;MNQIPMQYFNLAEENYSKYGLSVIQLIQIGKFYELWHEPDTPSRQQAYSQAELLIESSMRSKPLEVMPSIEQVASLLDMKIIRRSLLQMGFPTYSLTTHLSTLLNKGWTVIVIDELVTGKSGPKQRAVSQVYSPSCNLEDCSELPYVLSVYFSQDDLLGITLFSAMNGHSIMFPVSWMDRDKVVRLLINYRIR
;
A
#
# COMPACT_ATOMS: atom_id res chain seq x y z
N MET A 1 8.74 9.76 25.62
CA MET A 1 8.65 9.55 24.15
C MET A 1 7.76 10.64 23.56
N ASN A 2 8.13 11.21 22.40
CA ASN A 2 7.28 12.17 21.69
C ASN A 2 5.93 11.50 21.36
N GLN A 3 4.81 12.22 21.55
CA GLN A 3 3.47 11.67 21.31
C GLN A 3 3.21 11.32 19.83
N ILE A 4 3.91 11.97 18.91
CA ILE A 4 3.68 11.81 17.46
C ILE A 4 4.20 10.44 16.95
N PRO A 5 5.44 10.00 17.26
CA PRO A 5 5.90 8.65 16.88
C PRO A 5 5.00 7.53 17.38
N MET A 6 4.53 7.63 18.62
CA MET A 6 3.62 6.63 19.18
C MET A 6 2.27 6.62 18.43
N GLN A 7 1.72 7.80 18.10
CA GLN A 7 0.52 7.90 17.27
C GLN A 7 0.75 7.30 15.87
N TYR A 8 1.89 7.56 15.25
CA TYR A 8 2.27 7.02 13.95
C TYR A 8 2.27 5.50 13.94
N PHE A 9 2.99 4.87 14.88
CA PHE A 9 3.11 3.41 14.93
C PHE A 9 1.82 2.72 15.33
N ASN A 10 1.01 3.33 16.21
CA ASN A 10 -0.31 2.81 16.54
C ASN A 10 -1.25 2.79 15.33
N LEU A 11 -1.25 3.85 14.52
CA LEU A 11 -2.02 3.89 13.26
C LEU A 11 -1.46 2.91 12.23
N ALA A 12 -0.14 2.71 12.19
CA ALA A 12 0.49 1.79 11.26
C ALA A 12 0.05 0.33 11.52
N GLU A 13 -0.02 -0.10 12.79
CA GLU A 13 -0.52 -1.44 13.16
C GLU A 13 -1.94 -1.72 12.64
N GLU A 14 -2.86 -0.76 12.82
CA GLU A 14 -4.23 -0.85 12.32
C GLU A 14 -4.26 -0.86 10.78
N ASN A 15 -3.53 0.07 10.16
CA ASN A 15 -3.50 0.25 8.71
C ASN A 15 -2.90 -0.96 7.99
N TYR A 16 -1.81 -1.54 8.49
CA TYR A 16 -1.20 -2.74 7.91
C TYR A 16 -2.14 -3.95 8.00
N SER A 17 -2.94 -4.04 9.06
CA SER A 17 -3.93 -5.11 9.18
C SER A 17 -5.09 -4.93 8.18
N LYS A 18 -5.45 -3.68 7.88
CA LYS A 18 -6.58 -3.34 7.00
C LYS A 18 -6.24 -3.35 5.52
N TYR A 19 -5.07 -2.83 5.14
CA TYR A 19 -4.70 -2.58 3.74
C TYR A 19 -3.59 -3.51 3.23
N GLY A 20 -3.08 -4.38 4.10
CA GLY A 20 -2.13 -5.42 3.73
C GLY A 20 -0.67 -4.98 3.79
N LEU A 21 0.16 -5.69 3.03
CA LEU A 21 1.62 -5.65 3.21
C LEU A 21 2.29 -4.53 2.43
N SER A 22 1.88 -4.28 1.19
CA SER A 22 2.46 -3.24 0.32
C SER A 22 1.91 -1.85 0.64
N VAL A 23 2.06 -1.42 1.88
CA VAL A 23 1.48 -0.18 2.41
C VAL A 23 2.58 0.75 2.91
N ILE A 24 2.47 2.03 2.56
CA ILE A 24 3.27 3.11 3.14
C ILE A 24 2.37 4.14 3.80
N GLN A 25 2.81 4.66 4.94
CA GLN A 25 2.08 5.64 5.72
C GLN A 25 2.81 6.98 5.72
N LEU A 26 2.14 8.00 5.20
CA LEU A 26 2.59 9.39 5.20
C LEU A 26 1.82 10.16 6.28
N ILE A 27 2.54 10.65 7.29
CA ILE A 27 1.95 11.45 8.36
C ILE A 27 2.27 12.93 8.16
N GLN A 28 1.25 13.78 8.21
CA GLN A 28 1.45 15.21 8.12
C GLN A 28 2.03 15.76 9.42
N ILE A 29 3.13 16.50 9.28
CA ILE A 29 3.76 17.28 10.35
C ILE A 29 4.00 18.69 9.81
N GLY A 30 3.11 19.62 10.18
CA GLY A 30 3.11 20.97 9.63
C GLY A 30 2.90 20.97 8.11
N LYS A 31 3.93 21.37 7.35
CA LYS A 31 3.89 21.46 5.87
C LYS A 31 4.62 20.30 5.17
N PHE A 32 4.91 19.22 5.89
CA PHE A 32 5.59 18.05 5.36
C PHE A 32 4.76 16.79 5.59
N TYR A 33 4.83 15.87 4.63
CA TYR A 33 4.53 14.48 4.87
C TYR A 33 5.81 13.76 5.25
N GLU A 34 5.74 12.99 6.33
CA GLU A 34 6.87 12.22 6.85
C GLU A 34 6.54 10.73 6.89
N LEU A 35 7.58 9.92 6.75
CA LEU A 35 7.53 8.48 6.87
C LEU A 35 8.62 8.05 7.85
N TRP A 36 8.24 7.23 8.83
CA TRP A 36 9.10 6.82 9.93
C TRP A 36 9.21 5.30 10.00
N HIS A 37 10.38 4.83 10.40
CA HIS A 37 10.63 3.41 10.61
C HIS A 37 11.53 3.23 11.84
N GLU A 38 11.21 2.22 12.64
CA GLU A 38 12.06 1.83 13.76
C GLU A 38 13.20 0.94 13.24
N PRO A 39 14.48 1.33 13.46
CA PRO A 39 15.60 0.51 13.02
C PRO A 39 15.59 -0.85 13.69
N ASP A 40 16.11 -1.87 13.00
CA ASP A 40 16.26 -3.25 13.49
C ASP A 40 14.96 -4.00 13.83
N THR A 41 13.79 -3.37 13.62
CA THR A 41 12.49 -4.03 13.70
C THR A 41 12.17 -4.67 12.35
N PRO A 42 12.04 -6.01 12.24
CA PRO A 42 11.64 -6.63 10.99
C PRO A 42 10.24 -6.13 10.62
N SER A 43 10.13 -5.44 9.49
CA SER A 43 8.83 -5.04 8.96
C SER A 43 7.99 -6.29 8.67
N ARG A 44 6.66 -6.21 8.84
CA ARG A 44 5.77 -7.30 8.42
C ARG A 44 6.04 -7.69 6.97
N GLN A 45 6.31 -6.72 6.09
CA GLN A 45 6.74 -6.98 4.72
C GLN A 45 8.00 -7.84 4.61
N GLN A 46 9.03 -7.58 5.43
CA GLN A 46 10.23 -8.43 5.49
C GLN A 46 9.89 -9.84 6.00
N ALA A 47 9.00 -9.98 6.99
CA ALA A 47 8.58 -11.29 7.48
C ALA A 47 7.82 -12.11 6.42
N TYR A 48 6.93 -11.48 5.66
CA TYR A 48 6.16 -12.14 4.59
C TYR A 48 7.00 -12.39 3.33
N SER A 49 7.84 -11.46 2.92
CA SER A 49 8.79 -11.70 1.81
C SER A 49 9.81 -12.78 2.16
N GLN A 50 10.24 -12.88 3.42
CA GLN A 50 11.00 -14.05 3.87
C GLN A 50 10.17 -15.34 3.79
N ALA A 51 8.88 -15.32 4.14
CA ALA A 51 8.01 -16.48 4.00
C ALA A 51 7.78 -16.89 2.52
N GLU A 52 7.62 -15.93 1.62
CA GLU A 52 7.46 -16.15 0.16
C GLU A 52 8.77 -16.63 -0.47
N LEU A 53 9.91 -16.03 -0.10
CA LEU A 53 11.24 -16.51 -0.49
C LEU A 53 11.52 -17.92 0.05
N LEU A 54 11.03 -18.28 1.24
CA LEU A 54 11.16 -19.65 1.77
C LEU A 54 10.37 -20.67 0.93
N ILE A 55 9.28 -20.27 0.27
CA ILE A 55 8.53 -21.12 -0.67
C ILE A 55 9.28 -21.23 -2.01
N GLU A 56 9.94 -20.17 -2.49
CA GLU A 56 10.70 -20.16 -3.75
C GLU A 56 12.16 -20.66 -3.65
N SER A 57 12.73 -20.74 -2.45
CA SER A 57 14.19 -20.91 -2.25
C SER A 57 14.74 -22.33 -2.40
N SER A 58 14.07 -23.26 -3.09
CA SER A 58 14.75 -24.50 -3.48
C SER A 58 15.94 -24.27 -4.44
N MET A 59 16.13 -23.04 -4.97
CA MET A 59 17.14 -22.74 -5.99
C MET A 59 18.00 -21.46 -5.81
N ARG A 60 18.03 -20.78 -4.65
CA ARG A 60 18.91 -19.59 -4.50
C ARG A 60 19.56 -19.43 -3.12
N SER A 61 20.89 -19.52 -3.10
CA SER A 61 21.76 -19.61 -1.91
C SER A 61 22.17 -18.26 -1.29
N LYS A 62 21.27 -17.29 -1.18
CA LYS A 62 21.51 -16.07 -0.39
C LYS A 62 20.18 -15.45 0.04
N PRO A 63 19.95 -15.17 1.35
CA PRO A 63 18.80 -14.39 1.76
C PRO A 63 18.94 -13.01 1.11
N LEU A 64 17.99 -12.65 0.25
CA LEU A 64 17.88 -11.28 -0.23
C LEU A 64 17.50 -10.46 1.00
N GLU A 65 18.42 -9.65 1.55
CA GLU A 65 18.07 -8.69 2.59
C GLU A 65 17.02 -7.74 2.00
N VAL A 66 15.77 -7.95 2.39
CA VAL A 66 14.66 -7.14 1.93
C VAL A 66 14.81 -5.78 2.59
N MET A 67 15.17 -4.76 1.81
CA MET A 67 15.31 -3.39 2.29
C MET A 67 14.00 -2.94 2.97
N PRO A 68 14.05 -2.23 4.12
CA PRO A 68 12.88 -1.63 4.74
C PRO A 68 12.10 -0.75 3.74
N SER A 69 10.78 -0.64 3.91
CA SER A 69 9.92 0.18 3.03
C SER A 69 10.40 1.63 2.94
N ILE A 70 10.89 2.22 4.04
CA ILE A 70 11.46 3.56 4.04
C ILE A 70 12.67 3.70 3.11
N GLU A 71 13.54 2.69 3.05
CA GLU A 71 14.74 2.72 2.20
C GLU A 71 14.37 2.51 0.73
N GLN A 72 13.38 1.66 0.45
CA GLN A 72 12.83 1.49 -0.89
C GLN A 72 12.19 2.78 -1.39
N VAL A 73 11.34 3.42 -0.57
CA VAL A 73 10.68 4.70 -0.91
C VAL A 73 11.72 5.81 -1.08
N ALA A 74 12.70 5.90 -0.19
CA ALA A 74 13.75 6.90 -0.29
C ALA A 74 14.57 6.74 -1.58
N SER A 75 14.96 5.51 -1.94
CA SER A 75 15.64 5.23 -3.20
C SER A 75 14.78 5.53 -4.42
N LEU A 76 13.47 5.27 -4.34
CA LEU A 76 12.53 5.49 -5.43
C LEU A 76 12.28 6.98 -5.70
N LEU A 77 12.21 7.77 -4.63
CA LEU A 77 11.92 9.21 -4.70
C LEU A 77 13.17 10.09 -4.69
N ASP A 78 14.37 9.49 -4.70
CA ASP A 78 15.67 10.17 -4.55
C ASP A 78 15.73 11.08 -3.29
N MET A 79 15.27 10.53 -2.17
CA MET A 79 15.16 11.24 -0.89
C MET A 79 16.23 10.79 0.09
N LYS A 80 16.68 11.72 0.94
CA LYS A 80 17.64 11.41 2.00
C LYS A 80 16.93 10.91 3.26
N ILE A 81 17.40 9.80 3.81
CA ILE A 81 16.99 9.33 5.13
C ILE A 81 17.84 9.99 6.21
N ILE A 82 17.16 10.56 7.20
CA ILE A 82 17.77 11.07 8.43
C ILE A 82 17.76 9.91 9.44
N ARG A 83 18.95 9.52 9.90
CA ARG A 83 19.13 8.46 10.89
C ARG A 83 19.37 9.10 12.27
N ARG A 84 18.44 8.92 13.20
CA ARG A 84 18.59 9.27 14.62
C ARG A 84 18.22 8.06 15.48
N SER A 85 17.25 8.19 16.38
CA SER A 85 16.62 7.05 17.06
C SER A 85 15.64 6.29 16.16
N LEU A 86 15.12 6.96 15.12
CA LEU A 86 14.26 6.39 14.08
C LEU A 86 14.87 6.74 12.72
N LEU A 87 14.57 5.93 11.71
CA LEU A 87 14.76 6.32 10.32
C LEU A 87 13.59 7.23 9.94
N GLN A 88 13.92 8.41 9.39
CA GLN A 88 12.94 9.42 9.01
C GLN A 88 13.24 9.93 7.60
N MET A 89 12.20 10.06 6.79
CA MET A 89 12.24 10.82 5.54
C MET A 89 10.94 11.60 5.39
N GLY A 90 10.92 12.56 4.47
CA GLY A 90 9.71 13.31 4.17
C GLY A 90 9.88 14.28 3.02
N PHE A 91 8.77 14.85 2.58
CA PHE A 91 8.70 15.84 1.51
C PHE A 91 7.56 16.83 1.76
N PRO A 92 7.58 18.03 1.15
CA PRO A 92 6.52 19.03 1.34
C PRO A 92 5.14 18.52 0.91
N THR A 93 4.08 18.91 1.61
CA THR A 93 2.72 18.41 1.33
C THR A 93 2.23 18.69 -0.09
N TYR A 94 2.64 19.81 -0.70
CA TYR A 94 2.27 20.16 -2.06
C TYR A 94 2.89 19.24 -3.13
N SER A 95 3.92 18.47 -2.79
CA SER A 95 4.57 17.52 -3.70
C SER A 95 3.92 16.13 -3.69
N LEU A 96 2.84 15.94 -2.92
CA LEU A 96 2.18 14.64 -2.76
C LEU A 96 1.78 14.04 -4.11
N THR A 97 1.07 14.79 -4.95
CA THR A 97 0.58 14.31 -6.26
C THR A 97 1.72 13.84 -7.16
N THR A 98 2.83 14.60 -7.20
CA THR A 98 4.03 14.25 -7.97
C THR A 98 4.65 12.92 -7.53
N HIS A 99 4.74 12.67 -6.22
CA HIS A 99 5.32 11.44 -5.70
C HIS A 99 4.35 10.26 -5.74
N LEU A 100 3.05 10.52 -5.67
CA LEU A 100 2.00 9.52 -5.63
C LEU A 100 2.06 8.58 -6.84
N SER A 101 2.14 9.13 -8.05
CA SER A 101 2.20 8.34 -9.30
C SER A 101 3.38 7.37 -9.30
N THR A 102 4.55 7.84 -8.84
CA THR A 102 5.78 7.01 -8.76
C THR A 102 5.61 5.86 -7.77
N LEU A 103 4.99 6.12 -6.61
CA LEU A 103 4.75 5.11 -5.58
C LEU A 103 3.72 4.07 -6.04
N LEU A 104 2.60 4.52 -6.60
CA LEU A 104 1.53 3.66 -7.10
C LEU A 104 1.99 2.77 -8.26
N ASN A 105 2.80 3.31 -9.18
CA ASN A 105 3.38 2.55 -10.29
C ASN A 105 4.33 1.42 -9.83
N LYS A 106 4.85 1.51 -8.60
CA LYS A 106 5.64 0.44 -7.96
C LYS A 106 4.78 -0.52 -7.14
N GLY A 107 3.46 -0.35 -7.13
CA GLY A 107 2.52 -1.23 -6.43
C GLY A 107 2.29 -0.86 -4.97
N TRP A 108 2.75 0.31 -4.52
CA TRP A 108 2.52 0.76 -3.14
C TRP A 108 1.10 1.29 -2.96
N THR A 109 0.46 0.86 -1.87
CA THR A 109 -0.72 1.55 -1.32
C THR A 109 -0.26 2.65 -0.39
N VAL A 110 -0.67 3.89 -0.67
CA VAL A 110 -0.26 5.08 0.08
C VAL A 110 -1.39 5.55 0.98
N ILE A 111 -1.13 5.59 2.29
CA ILE A 111 -2.07 6.08 3.29
C ILE A 111 -1.61 7.47 3.72
N VAL A 112 -2.48 8.46 3.54
CA VAL A 112 -2.24 9.84 3.93
C VAL A 112 -2.96 10.12 5.24
N ILE A 113 -2.23 10.64 6.21
CA ILE A 113 -2.71 10.99 7.54
C ILE A 113 -2.51 12.48 7.74
N ASP A 114 -3.61 13.24 7.74
CA ASP A 114 -3.56 14.69 7.86
C ASP A 114 -3.78 15.18 9.29
N GLU A 115 -3.27 16.38 9.57
CA GLU A 115 -3.53 17.09 10.82
C GLU A 115 -4.96 17.66 10.83
N LEU A 116 -5.76 17.26 11.83
CA LEU A 116 -7.11 17.79 12.02
C LEU A 116 -7.06 19.17 12.68
N VAL A 117 -7.77 20.14 12.09
CA VAL A 117 -7.91 21.49 12.65
C VAL A 117 -8.88 21.45 13.83
N THR A 118 -8.38 21.22 15.05
CA THR A 118 -9.25 20.99 16.21
C THR A 118 -9.56 22.24 17.04
N GLY A 119 -9.00 23.41 16.72
CA GLY A 119 -9.24 24.68 17.45
C GLY A 119 -8.88 24.68 18.95
N LYS A 120 -8.38 23.55 19.47
CA LYS A 120 -8.05 23.32 20.88
C LYS A 120 -6.55 23.43 21.11
N SER A 121 -6.15 23.90 22.29
CA SER A 121 -4.76 23.84 22.73
C SER A 121 -4.38 22.40 23.07
N GLY A 122 -3.31 21.89 22.46
CA GLY A 122 -2.86 20.51 22.66
C GLY A 122 -2.18 19.91 21.43
N PRO A 123 -1.73 18.64 21.52
CA PRO A 123 -1.22 17.92 20.36
C PRO A 123 -2.31 17.84 19.28
N LYS A 124 -1.94 18.24 18.05
CA LYS A 124 -2.85 18.15 16.91
C LYS A 124 -3.30 16.70 16.71
N GLN A 125 -4.60 16.50 16.60
CA GLN A 125 -5.17 15.21 16.23
C GLN A 125 -4.82 14.92 14.77
N ARG A 126 -4.71 13.64 14.43
CA ARG A 126 -4.44 13.19 13.06
C ARG A 126 -5.32 12.00 12.74
N ALA A 127 -5.80 11.95 11.51
CA ALA A 127 -6.63 10.86 11.02
C ALA A 127 -6.27 10.54 9.58
N VAL A 128 -6.53 9.30 9.16
CA VAL A 128 -6.43 8.91 7.75
C VAL A 128 -7.40 9.77 6.96
N SER A 129 -6.86 10.58 6.05
CA SER A 129 -7.66 11.42 5.16
C SER A 129 -7.95 10.70 3.85
N GLN A 130 -6.94 10.05 3.28
CA GLN A 130 -7.01 9.41 1.97
C GLN A 130 -6.19 8.12 1.94
N VAL A 131 -6.64 7.18 1.11
CA VAL A 131 -5.93 5.94 0.81
C VAL A 131 -5.89 5.79 -0.70
N TYR A 132 -4.67 5.74 -1.25
CA TYR A 132 -4.42 5.58 -2.67
C TYR A 132 -3.88 4.18 -2.92
N SER A 133 -4.52 3.44 -3.80
CA SER A 133 -4.03 2.13 -4.26
C SER A 133 -3.86 2.15 -5.77
N PRO A 134 -2.98 1.30 -6.33
CA PRO A 134 -2.66 1.32 -7.77
C PRO A 134 -3.90 1.26 -8.67
N SER A 135 -4.92 0.47 -8.30
CA SER A 135 -6.13 0.30 -9.10
C SER A 135 -7.23 1.34 -8.84
N CYS A 136 -7.05 2.23 -7.85
CA CYS A 136 -8.05 3.22 -7.44
C CYS A 136 -7.61 4.67 -7.65
N ASN A 137 -6.45 4.90 -8.29
CA ASN A 137 -6.00 6.26 -8.57
C ASN A 137 -6.70 6.80 -9.82
N LEU A 138 -7.27 8.01 -9.71
CA LEU A 138 -8.03 8.65 -10.80
C LEU A 138 -7.13 9.40 -11.80
N GLU A 139 -5.86 9.62 -11.45
CA GLU A 139 -4.92 10.40 -12.25
C GLU A 139 -3.98 9.47 -13.06
N ASP A 140 -3.68 9.87 -14.31
CA ASP A 140 -2.68 9.26 -15.20
C ASP A 140 -2.82 7.76 -15.52
N CYS A 141 -4.00 7.33 -15.97
CA CYS A 141 -4.20 5.95 -16.47
C CYS A 141 -4.34 5.91 -18.00
N SER A 142 -3.40 5.24 -18.69
CA SER A 142 -3.52 4.95 -20.13
C SER A 142 -4.52 3.82 -20.43
N GLU A 143 -4.75 2.95 -19.46
CA GLU A 143 -5.68 1.81 -19.51
C GLU A 143 -6.58 1.85 -18.27
N LEU A 144 -7.82 1.37 -18.38
CA LEU A 144 -8.74 1.34 -17.25
C LEU A 144 -8.26 0.33 -16.20
N PRO A 145 -7.90 0.78 -14.99
CA PRO A 145 -7.55 -0.10 -13.90
C PRO A 145 -8.81 -0.76 -13.33
N TYR A 146 -8.69 -2.03 -12.95
CA TYR A 146 -9.76 -2.78 -12.30
C TYR A 146 -9.29 -3.31 -10.96
N VAL A 147 -10.19 -3.25 -9.98
CA VAL A 147 -10.13 -3.99 -8.73
C VAL A 147 -10.84 -5.33 -8.95
N LEU A 148 -10.12 -6.41 -8.67
CA LEU A 148 -10.66 -7.76 -8.70
C LEU A 148 -11.09 -8.18 -7.29
N SER A 149 -12.32 -8.65 -7.17
CA SER A 149 -12.80 -9.38 -5.99
C SER A 149 -13.12 -10.82 -6.42
N VAL A 150 -12.60 -11.79 -5.68
CA VAL A 150 -12.84 -13.21 -5.89
C VAL A 150 -13.46 -13.79 -4.63
N TYR A 151 -14.57 -14.50 -4.80
CA TYR A 151 -15.30 -15.17 -3.74
C TYR A 151 -15.41 -16.66 -4.05
N PHE A 152 -15.04 -17.50 -3.09
CA PHE A 152 -15.17 -18.95 -3.17
C PHE A 152 -16.34 -19.40 -2.30
N SER A 153 -17.35 -20.01 -2.91
CA SER A 153 -18.45 -20.66 -2.22
C SER A 153 -18.09 -22.12 -1.88
N GLN A 154 -18.77 -22.68 -0.89
CA GLN A 154 -18.66 -24.10 -0.53
C GLN A 154 -19.22 -25.03 -1.61
N ASP A 155 -20.13 -24.54 -2.45
CA ASP A 155 -20.80 -25.32 -3.51
C ASP A 155 -20.02 -25.31 -4.86
N ASP A 156 -18.68 -25.25 -4.80
CA ASP A 156 -17.82 -25.14 -6.00
C ASP A 156 -18.21 -23.98 -6.93
N LEU A 157 -18.71 -22.89 -6.38
CA LEU A 157 -19.06 -21.68 -7.13
C LEU A 157 -18.04 -20.57 -6.86
N LEU A 158 -17.54 -20.00 -7.95
CA LEU A 158 -16.57 -18.91 -7.98
C LEU A 158 -17.28 -17.63 -8.41
N GLY A 159 -17.38 -16.67 -7.50
CA GLY A 159 -17.90 -15.33 -7.77
C GLY A 159 -16.77 -14.38 -8.09
N ILE A 160 -16.80 -13.73 -9.26
CA ILE A 160 -15.80 -12.75 -9.65
C ILE A 160 -16.44 -11.41 -9.91
N THR A 161 -15.86 -10.37 -9.33
CA THR A 161 -16.26 -8.99 -9.60
C THR A 161 -15.05 -8.19 -10.06
N LEU A 162 -15.18 -7.53 -11.20
CA LEU A 162 -14.23 -6.53 -11.69
C LEU A 162 -14.87 -5.16 -11.57
N PHE A 163 -14.19 -4.21 -10.92
CA PHE A 163 -14.70 -2.86 -10.72
C PHE A 163 -13.64 -1.81 -11.06
N SER A 164 -13.98 -0.83 -11.91
CA SER A 164 -13.14 0.33 -12.20
C SER A 164 -13.66 1.55 -11.44
N ALA A 165 -12.85 2.05 -10.50
CA ALA A 165 -13.17 3.26 -9.75
C ALA A 165 -13.19 4.52 -10.65
N MET A 166 -12.52 4.48 -11.80
CA MET A 166 -12.40 5.64 -12.69
C MET A 166 -13.71 6.02 -13.40
N ASN A 167 -14.48 5.01 -13.81
CA ASN A 167 -15.70 5.22 -14.60
C ASN A 167 -16.92 4.48 -14.04
N GLY A 168 -16.79 3.80 -12.90
CA GLY A 168 -17.85 3.02 -12.28
C GLY A 168 -18.19 1.73 -13.03
N HIS A 169 -17.41 1.33 -14.04
CA HIS A 169 -17.66 0.10 -14.79
C HIS A 169 -17.48 -1.11 -13.88
N SER A 170 -18.52 -1.94 -13.79
CA SER A 170 -18.54 -3.13 -12.94
C SER A 170 -19.04 -4.34 -13.72
N ILE A 171 -18.39 -5.48 -13.50
CA ILE A 171 -18.79 -6.77 -14.06
C ILE A 171 -18.83 -7.77 -12.92
N MET A 172 -19.93 -8.50 -12.82
CA MET A 172 -20.06 -9.65 -11.92
C MET A 172 -20.24 -10.91 -12.75
N PHE A 173 -19.39 -11.90 -12.51
CA PHE A 173 -19.35 -13.15 -13.25
C PHE A 173 -19.28 -14.34 -12.29
N PRO A 174 -20.43 -14.92 -11.91
CA PRO A 174 -20.47 -16.16 -11.17
C PRO A 174 -20.25 -17.35 -12.13
N VAL A 175 -19.42 -18.31 -11.72
CA VAL A 175 -19.09 -19.48 -12.54
C VAL A 175 -18.77 -20.68 -11.65
N SER A 176 -19.09 -21.89 -12.11
CA SER A 176 -18.64 -23.11 -11.42
C SER A 176 -17.12 -23.23 -11.48
N TRP A 177 -16.52 -23.77 -10.43
CA TRP A 177 -15.09 -24.06 -10.35
C TRP A 177 -14.59 -24.98 -11.48
N MET A 178 -15.45 -25.87 -11.99
CA MET A 178 -15.14 -26.70 -13.14
C MET A 178 -14.83 -25.88 -14.41
N ASP A 179 -15.41 -24.68 -14.50
CA ASP A 179 -15.33 -23.76 -15.63
C ASP A 179 -14.32 -22.61 -15.39
N ARG A 180 -13.40 -22.74 -14.44
CA ARG A 180 -12.40 -21.71 -14.09
C ARG A 180 -11.56 -21.22 -15.27
N ASP A 181 -11.43 -22.00 -16.35
CA ASP A 181 -10.74 -21.52 -17.56
C ASP A 181 -11.43 -20.30 -18.20
N LYS A 182 -12.75 -20.18 -18.04
CA LYS A 182 -13.50 -18.99 -18.48
C LYS A 182 -13.09 -17.75 -17.69
N VAL A 183 -12.82 -17.92 -16.39
CA VAL A 183 -12.28 -16.85 -15.54
C VAL A 183 -10.92 -16.41 -16.03
N VAL A 184 -10.01 -17.35 -16.27
CA VAL A 184 -8.65 -17.03 -16.71
C VAL A 184 -8.70 -16.20 -18.00
N ARG A 185 -9.55 -16.58 -18.96
CA ARG A 185 -9.78 -15.80 -20.19
C ARG A 185 -10.34 -14.40 -19.91
N LEU A 186 -11.28 -14.27 -18.99
CA LEU A 186 -11.83 -12.98 -18.56
C LEU A 186 -10.72 -12.08 -18.00
N LEU A 187 -9.92 -12.60 -17.05
CA LEU A 187 -8.82 -11.85 -16.42
C LEU A 187 -7.77 -11.39 -17.45
N ILE A 188 -7.42 -12.25 -18.41
CA ILE A 188 -6.51 -11.91 -19.51
C ILE A 188 -7.09 -10.79 -20.38
N ASN A 189 -8.38 -10.87 -20.73
CA ASN A 189 -9.04 -9.86 -21.56
C ASN A 189 -9.08 -8.48 -20.89
N TYR A 190 -9.27 -8.45 -19.56
CA TYR A 190 -9.23 -7.24 -18.75
C TYR A 190 -7.83 -6.85 -18.26
N ARG A 191 -6.79 -7.57 -18.72
CA ARG A 191 -5.37 -7.30 -18.41
C ARG A 191 -5.09 -7.22 -16.91
N ILE A 192 -5.79 -8.02 -16.13
CA ILE A 192 -5.53 -8.18 -14.70
C ILE A 192 -4.20 -8.92 -14.57
N ARG A 193 -3.23 -8.28 -13.92
CA ARG A 193 -1.87 -8.81 -13.70
C ARG A 193 -1.76 -9.53 -12.38
#